data_AF-A0A1J4WAW1-F1
#
_entry.id   AF-A0A1J4WAW1-F1
#
_cell.length_a   1.000
_cell.length_b   1.000
_cell.length_c   1.000
_cell.angle_alpha   90.00
_cell.angle_beta   90.00
_cell.angle_gamma   90.00
#
_symmetry.space_group_name_H-M   'P 1'
#
loop_
_entity.id
_entity.type
_entity.pdbx_description
1 polymer ?
#
loop_
_entity_poly.entity_id
_entity_poly.type
_entity_poly.pdbx_seq_one_letter_code
_entity_poly.pdbx_strand_id
1 'polypeptide(L)' 'MPECSFCHKHYDIPRGLTYVLDNGEILYFCSGKCRKNLKLGRKSEKVNWIRKKNKIQKSVSVDSKNEKS' A
#
# COMPACT_ATOMS: atom_id res chain seq x y z
N MET A 1 7.37 0.28 -11.74
CA MET A 1 5.93 -0.06 -11.72
C MET A 1 5.33 0.34 -10.37
N PRO A 2 4.56 1.43 -10.27
CA PRO A 2 3.95 1.89 -9.02
C PRO A 2 3.18 0.79 -8.28
N GLU A 3 3.30 0.73 -6.95
CA GLU A 3 2.51 -0.18 -6.12
C GLU A 3 1.26 0.52 -5.60
N CYS A 4 0.10 -0.13 -5.75
CA CYS A 4 -1.15 0.39 -5.21
C CYS A 4 -1.20 0.27 -3.67
N SER A 5 -1.39 1.39 -2.98
CA SER A 5 -1.51 1.47 -1.52
C SER A 5 -2.70 0.67 -0.95
N PHE A 6 -3.70 0.36 -1.76
CA PHE A 6 -4.87 -0.43 -1.32
C PHE A 6 -4.73 -1.93 -1.60
N CYS A 7 -4.35 -2.33 -2.82
CA CYS A 7 -4.37 -3.75 -3.21
C CYS A 7 -2.99 -4.39 -3.36
N HIS A 8 -1.91 -3.62 -3.13
CA HIS A 8 -0.52 -4.08 -3.19
C HIS A 8 -0.15 -4.77 -4.51
N LYS A 9 -0.88 -4.42 -5.59
CA LYS A 9 -0.59 -4.84 -6.96
C LYS A 9 0.21 -3.73 -7.63
N HIS A 10 1.22 -4.13 -8.37
CA HIS A 10 1.91 -3.23 -9.28
C HIS A 10 1.03 -2.94 -10.52
N TYR A 11 1.08 -1.72 -11.04
CA TYR A 11 0.36 -1.31 -12.24
C TYR A 11 1.20 -0.36 -13.10
N ASP A 12 0.92 -0.33 -14.40
CA ASP A 12 1.71 0.45 -15.37
C ASP A 12 1.16 1.85 -15.60
N ILE A 13 2.06 2.79 -15.86
CA ILE A 13 1.74 4.18 -16.21
C ILE A 13 1.26 4.20 -17.68
N PRO A 14 0.21 4.96 -18.06
CA PRO A 14 -0.44 6.07 -17.36
C PRO A 14 -1.70 5.69 -16.54
N ARG A 15 -1.86 4.43 -16.11
CA ARG A 15 -3.04 4.07 -15.30
C ARG A 15 -2.93 4.58 -13.88
N GLY A 16 -4.08 4.58 -13.19
CA GLY A 16 -4.16 4.84 -11.76
C GLY A 16 -4.39 6.30 -11.41
N LEU A 17 -4.23 6.62 -10.12
CA LEU A 17 -4.39 7.96 -9.57
C LEU A 17 -3.51 8.12 -8.33
N THR A 18 -2.86 9.27 -8.23
CA THR A 18 -2.14 9.72 -7.03
C THR A 18 -3.08 10.59 -6.19
N TYR A 19 -3.19 10.27 -4.91
CA TYR A 19 -4.05 10.98 -3.95
C TYR A 19 -3.19 11.48 -2.80
N VAL A 20 -3.09 12.80 -2.65
CA VAL A 20 -2.34 13.44 -1.58
C VAL A 20 -3.30 13.75 -0.44
N LEU A 21 -2.98 13.26 0.75
CA LEU A 21 -3.72 13.51 1.98
C LEU A 21 -3.31 14.83 2.61
N ASP A 22 -4.15 15.38 3.49
CA ASP A 22 -3.90 16.66 4.17
C ASP A 22 -2.67 16.62 5.08
N ASN A 23 -2.28 15.43 5.56
CA ASN A 23 -1.05 15.20 6.32
C ASN A 23 0.22 15.10 5.43
N GLY A 24 0.09 15.24 4.11
CA GLY A 24 1.17 15.10 3.14
C GLY A 24 1.46 13.67 2.69
N GLU A 25 0.74 12.66 3.20
CA GLU A 25 0.91 11.27 2.76
C GLU A 25 0.39 11.08 1.33
N ILE A 26 1.17 10.37 0.51
CA ILE A 26 0.84 10.09 -0.88
C ILE A 26 0.33 8.65 -1.00
N LEU A 27 -0.91 8.51 -1.46
CA LEU A 27 -1.53 7.22 -1.75
C LEU A 27 -1.62 7.00 -3.26
N TYR A 28 -1.22 5.82 -3.70
CA TYR A 28 -1.29 5.41 -5.10
C TYR A 28 -2.41 4.39 -5.29
N PHE A 29 -3.30 4.64 -6.26
CA PHE A 29 -4.39 3.72 -6.59
C PHE A 29 -4.29 3.23 -8.02
N CYS A 30 -4.29 1.91 -8.23
CA CYS A 30 -4.31 1.33 -9.58
C CYS A 30 -5.65 1.51 -10.31
N SER A 31 -6.76 1.76 -9.60
CA SER A 31 -8.10 1.84 -10.18
C SER A 31 -9.10 2.56 -9.29
N GLY A 32 -10.24 2.96 -9.87
CA GLY A 32 -11.38 3.51 -9.13
C GLY A 32 -11.98 2.54 -8.10
N LYS A 33 -11.84 1.22 -8.30
CA LYS A 33 -12.29 0.20 -7.33
C LYS A 33 -11.54 0.35 -6.00
N CYS A 34 -10.22 0.51 -6.04
CA CYS A 34 -9.39 0.70 -4.84
C CYS A 34 -9.76 1.98 -4.10
N ARG A 35 -9.88 3.10 -4.82
CA ARG A 35 -10.27 4.39 -4.25
C ARG A 35 -11.63 4.33 -3.56
N LYS A 36 -12.65 3.75 -4.22
CA LYS A 36 -14.00 3.60 -3.66
C LYS A 36 -13.99 2.74 -2.39
N ASN A 37 -13.23 1.63 -2.37
CA ASN A 37 -13.16 0.78 -1.18
C ASN A 37 -12.47 1.50 -0.01
N LEU A 38 -11.43 2.30 -0.26
CA LEU A 38 -10.83 3.14 0.77
C LEU A 38 -11.83 4.17 1.31
N LYS A 39 -12.56 4.87 0.43
CA LYS A 39 -13.61 5.83 0.83
C LYS A 39 -14.74 5.19 1.65
N LEU A 40 -15.02 3.91 1.42
CA LEU A 40 -15.98 3.12 2.21
C LEU A 40 -15.41 2.61 3.55
N GLY A 41 -14.17 2.97 3.92
CA GLY A 41 -13.52 2.51 5.16
C GLY A 41 -13.17 1.02 5.17
N ARG A 42 -13.18 0.35 4.02
CA ARG A 42 -12.83 -1.08 3.94
C ARG A 42 -11.33 -1.25 4.09
N LYS A 43 -10.91 -2.19 4.93
CA LYS A 43 -9.51 -2.60 5.03
C LYS A 43 -9.18 -3.59 3.91
N SER A 44 -8.04 -3.41 3.25
CA SER A 44 -7.56 -4.29 2.18
C SER A 44 -7.46 -5.76 2.61
N GLU A 45 -7.09 -6.00 3.87
CA GLU A 45 -6.98 -7.33 4.48
C GLU A 45 -8.32 -8.07 4.62
N LYS A 46 -9.42 -7.32 4.69
CA LYS A 46 -10.78 -7.86 4.91
C LYS A 46 -11.56 -8.10 3.61
N VAL A 47 -11.06 -7.63 2.46
CA VAL A 47 -11.77 -7.79 1.18
C VAL A 47 -11.30 -9.06 0.46
N ASN A 48 -12.25 -9.95 0.14
CA ASN A 48 -11.97 -11.28 -0.41
C ASN A 48 -11.27 -11.27 -1.79
N TRP A 49 -11.43 -10.19 -2.57
CA TRP A 49 -10.87 -10.10 -3.94
C TRP A 49 -9.39 -9.69 -3.97
N ILE A 50 -8.82 -9.28 -2.83
CA ILE A 50 -7.38 -9.02 -2.72
C ILE A 50 -6.68 -10.33 -2.36
N ARG A 51 -5.67 -10.70 -3.14
CA ARG A 51 -4.83 -11.86 -2.82
C ARG A 51 -4.10 -11.55 -1.51
N LYS A 52 -4.38 -12.35 -0.48
CA LYS A 52 -3.68 -12.26 0.81
C LYS A 52 -2.23 -12.64 0.55
N LYS A 53 -1.30 -11.69 0.73
CA LYS A 53 0.12 -12.04 0.90
C LYS A 53 0.19 -12.78 2.24
N ASN A 54 0.56 -14.05 2.24
CA ASN A 54 0.77 -14.79 3.49
C ASN A 54 1.78 -13.99 4.31
N LYS A 55 1.34 -13.42 5.44
CA LYS A 55 2.24 -12.71 6.36
C LYS A 55 3.19 -13.77 6.91
N ILE A 56 4.38 -13.87 6.33
CA ILE A 56 5.51 -14.53 6.98
C ILE A 56 5.72 -13.73 8.27
N GLN A 57 5.53 -14.39 9.41
CA GLN A 57 5.58 -13.74 10.72
C GLN A 57 6.98 -13.12 10.91
N LYS A 58 7.01 -11.85 11.34
CA LYS A 58 8.23 -11.08 11.60
C LYS A 58 9.01 -11.67 12.80
N SER A 59 10.24 -12.09 12.55
CA SER A 59 11.41 -11.82 13.39
C SER A 59 12.52 -11.53 12.37
N VAL A 60 13.10 -10.33 12.29
CA VAL A 60 14.18 -9.84 13.13
C VAL A 60 14.13 -8.31 13.17
N SER A 61 14.15 -7.75 14.38
CA SER A 61 14.54 -6.37 14.65
C SER A 61 16.02 -6.22 14.30
N VAL A 62 16.38 -5.52 13.23
CA VAL A 62 17.75 -5.04 13.04
C VAL A 62 17.74 -3.55 13.28
N ASP A 63 17.96 -3.19 14.54
CA ASP A 63 18.28 -1.84 14.98
C ASP A 63 19.52 -1.34 14.22
N SER A 64 19.36 -0.32 13.38
CA SER A 64 20.49 0.44 12.86
C SER A 64 20.86 1.54 13.86
N LYS A 65 21.72 1.21 14.83
CA LYS A 65 22.51 2.19 15.59
C LYS A 65 24.00 1.98 15.28
N ASN A 66 24.54 2.95 14.54
CA ASN A 66 25.87 3.58 14.66
C ASN A 66 27.15 2.74 14.53
N GLU A 67 28.05 3.15 13.61
CA GLU A 67 29.40 3.59 14.02
C GLU A 67 30.05 4.51 12.96
N LYS A 68 30.30 5.75 13.37
CA LYS A 68 31.39 6.60 12.88
C LYS A 68 32.67 6.11 13.57
N SER A 69 33.73 5.81 12.81
CA SER A 69 35.11 6.18 13.15
C SER A 69 36.02 6.07 11.94
#